data_AF-A0A317SMD9-F1
#
_entry.id   AF-A0A317SMD9-F1
#
_cell.length_a   1.000
_cell.length_b   1.000
_cell.length_c   1.000
_cell.angle_alpha   90.00
_cell.angle_beta   90.00
_cell.angle_gamma   90.00
#
_symmetry.space_group_name_H-M   'P 1'
#
loop_
_entity.id
_entity.type
_entity.pdbx_description
1 polymer ?
#
loop_
_entity_poly.entity_id
_entity_poly.type
_entity_poly.pdbx_seq_one_letter_code
_entity_poly.pdbx_strand_id
1 'polypeptide(L)'
;MMRETILKISDVCTAFRDEGISVKFINFRGDGDYNNIRDRERLDQVVSRVKPKGGTRLGTVLRNKIVEPLVIQKAKGESFERPVFVTIITDGEPSGEDRDELKRTIRNCKRELAELKGPSDVLYGGSAVEFQISLVGNSDAAKSYAKELEDDEEIKHLVYCTKGMIFIL
;
A
#
# COMPACT_ATOMS: atom_id res chain seq x y z
N MET A 1 -4.97 -14.32 10.95
CA MET A 1 -3.94 -14.05 9.93
C MET A 1 -3.90 -12.57 9.55
N MET A 2 -4.82 -12.01 8.76
CA MET A 2 -4.74 -10.59 8.33
C MET A 2 -4.62 -9.57 9.48
N ARG A 3 -5.49 -9.66 10.51
CA ARG A 3 -5.42 -8.79 11.70
C ARG A 3 -4.06 -8.86 12.40
N GLU A 4 -3.54 -10.08 12.56
CA GLU A 4 -2.25 -10.31 13.21
C GLU A 4 -1.08 -9.75 12.37
N THR A 5 -1.13 -9.90 11.04
CA THR A 5 -0.15 -9.30 10.13
C THR A 5 -0.13 -7.77 10.28
N ILE A 6 -1.29 -7.13 10.29
CA ILE A 6 -1.40 -5.67 10.44
C ILE A 6 -0.83 -5.20 11.78
N LEU A 7 -1.17 -5.90 12.87
CA LEU A 7 -0.69 -5.55 14.22
C LEU A 7 0.83 -5.71 14.34
N LYS A 8 1.41 -6.79 13.78
CA LYS A 8 2.88 -6.99 13.78
C LYS A 8 3.61 -5.93 12.95
N ILE A 9 3.09 -5.59 11.77
CA ILE A 9 3.65 -4.52 10.94
C ILE A 9 3.62 -3.20 11.71
N SER A 10 2.51 -2.90 12.38
CA SER A 10 2.40 -1.70 13.20
C SER A 10 3.42 -1.65 14.32
N ASP A 11 3.59 -2.73 15.09
CA ASP A 11 4.53 -2.76 16.22
C ASP A 11 5.95 -2.39 15.75
N VAL A 12 6.37 -2.96 14.61
CA VAL A 12 7.65 -2.66 13.99
C VAL A 12 7.69 -1.20 13.55
N CYS A 13 6.72 -0.73 12.78
CA CYS A 13 6.71 0.65 12.26
C CYS A 13 6.71 1.70 13.39
N THR A 14 5.90 1.52 14.43
CA THR A 14 5.79 2.48 15.55
C THR A 14 6.99 2.41 16.49
N ALA A 15 7.76 1.33 16.50
CA ALA A 15 9.01 1.25 17.26
C ALA A 15 10.12 2.11 16.63
N PHE A 16 10.09 2.31 15.31
CA PHE A 16 11.10 3.10 14.60
C PHE A 16 10.67 4.55 14.33
N ARG A 17 9.36 4.83 14.32
CA ARG A 17 8.82 6.10 13.84
C ARG A 17 7.59 6.56 14.62
N ASP A 18 7.65 7.81 15.07
CA ASP A 18 6.57 8.47 15.80
C ASP A 18 5.44 8.94 14.89
N GLU A 19 5.51 8.83 13.57
CA GLU A 19 4.43 9.29 12.68
C GLU A 19 3.20 8.37 12.67
N GLY A 20 3.35 7.14 13.17
CA GLY A 20 2.31 6.11 13.16
C GLY A 20 2.06 5.50 11.77
N ILE A 21 1.01 4.69 11.66
CA ILE A 21 0.60 4.07 10.39
C ILE A 21 -0.75 4.58 9.90
N SER A 22 -0.96 4.57 8.59
CA SER A 22 -2.26 4.84 7.97
C SER A 22 -2.80 3.57 7.35
N VAL A 23 -4.06 3.24 7.63
CA VAL A 23 -4.70 1.99 7.21
C VAL A 23 -5.97 2.29 6.42
N LYS A 24 -6.04 1.75 5.20
CA LYS A 24 -7.21 1.84 4.34
C LYS A 24 -7.69 0.46 3.95
N PHE A 25 -8.98 0.33 3.71
CA PHE A 25 -9.67 -0.93 3.46
C PHE A 25 -10.42 -0.88 2.13
N ILE A 26 -10.41 -1.99 1.37
CA ILE A 26 -11.00 -2.06 0.04
C ILE A 26 -12.51 -1.75 0.04
N ASN A 27 -13.26 -2.39 0.94
CA ASN A 27 -14.73 -2.35 0.94
C ASN A 27 -15.33 -1.70 2.20
N PHE A 28 -14.60 -0.76 2.80
CA PHE A 28 -15.06 -0.01 3.97
C PHE A 28 -14.87 1.49 3.72
N ARG A 29 -15.86 2.33 4.06
CA ARG A 29 -15.83 3.78 3.77
C ARG A 29 -15.48 4.64 4.99
N GLY A 30 -15.57 4.10 6.20
CA GLY A 30 -15.33 4.83 7.44
C GLY A 30 -13.86 4.91 7.84
N ASP A 31 -12.93 4.80 6.88
CA ASP A 31 -11.49 4.78 7.11
C ASP A 31 -10.80 6.09 6.74
N GLY A 32 -11.55 7.17 6.49
CA GLY A 32 -11.01 8.47 6.12
C GLY A 32 -10.01 9.00 7.16
N ASP A 33 -10.33 8.86 8.44
CA ASP A 33 -9.56 9.31 9.60
C ASP A 33 -8.56 8.26 10.13
N TYR A 34 -8.44 7.10 9.50
CA TYR A 34 -7.51 6.03 9.92
C TYR A 34 -6.09 6.32 9.44
N ASN A 35 -5.55 7.48 9.81
CA ASN A 35 -4.20 7.93 9.51
C ASN A 35 -3.42 8.19 10.80
N ASN A 36 -2.09 8.08 10.73
CA ASN A 36 -1.19 8.40 11.84
C ASN A 36 -1.55 7.67 13.16
N ILE A 37 -2.02 6.43 13.05
CA ILE A 37 -2.36 5.58 14.19
C ILE A 37 -1.06 5.11 14.83
N ARG A 38 -0.82 5.55 16.07
CA ARG A 38 0.37 5.22 16.86
C ARG A 38 0.09 4.18 17.94
N ASP A 39 -1.17 4.09 18.33
CA ASP A 39 -1.62 3.25 19.43
C ASP A 39 -2.13 1.91 18.91
N ARG A 40 -1.60 0.82 19.49
CA ARG A 40 -1.94 -0.54 19.11
C ARG A 40 -3.40 -0.85 19.40
N GLU A 41 -3.95 -0.37 20.51
CA GLU A 41 -5.35 -0.61 20.87
C GLU A 41 -6.29 0.03 19.84
N ARG A 42 -6.02 1.29 19.46
CA ARG A 42 -6.74 2.00 18.41
C ARG A 42 -6.65 1.27 17.08
N LEU A 43 -5.47 0.79 16.69
CA LEU A 43 -5.30 0.01 15.48
C LEU A 43 -6.16 -1.27 15.52
N ASP A 44 -6.10 -1.98 16.64
CA ASP A 44 -6.84 -3.21 16.84
C ASP A 44 -8.37 -2.99 16.76
N GLN A 45 -8.85 -1.89 17.35
CA GLN A 45 -10.24 -1.47 17.26
C GLN A 45 -10.67 -1.17 15.82
N VAL A 46 -9.87 -0.41 15.04
CA VAL A 46 -10.25 -0.06 13.66
C VAL A 46 -10.23 -1.27 12.75
N VAL A 47 -9.26 -2.18 12.90
CA VAL A 47 -9.19 -3.42 12.13
C VAL A 47 -10.36 -4.35 12.48
N SER A 48 -10.73 -4.44 13.75
CA SER A 48 -11.84 -5.30 14.21
C SER A 48 -13.22 -4.86 13.72
N ARG A 49 -13.39 -3.59 13.32
CA ARG A 49 -14.64 -3.07 12.74
C ARG A 49 -14.87 -3.52 11.31
N VAL A 50 -13.84 -4.01 10.62
CA VAL A 50 -13.92 -4.34 9.19
C VAL A 50 -14.16 -5.84 9.02
N LYS A 51 -15.27 -6.17 8.36
CA LYS A 51 -15.54 -7.53 7.87
C LYS A 51 -15.25 -7.58 6.37
N PRO A 52 -14.23 -8.33 5.93
CA PRO A 52 -13.95 -8.51 4.51
C PRO A 52 -15.19 -9.04 3.77
N LYS A 53 -15.63 -8.32 2.75
CA LYS A 53 -16.75 -8.69 1.88
C LYS A 53 -16.65 -7.93 0.56
N GLY A 54 -17.27 -8.44 -0.51
CA GLY A 54 -17.28 -7.81 -1.83
C GLY A 54 -16.02 -8.09 -2.65
N GLY A 55 -15.94 -7.48 -3.83
CA GLY A 55 -14.82 -7.66 -4.76
C GLY A 55 -13.52 -6.99 -4.30
N THR A 56 -12.42 -7.42 -4.89
CA THR A 56 -11.05 -7.06 -4.52
C THR A 56 -10.53 -5.99 -5.48
N ARG A 57 -11.01 -4.75 -5.35
CA ARG A 57 -10.59 -3.64 -6.23
C ARG A 57 -9.26 -3.00 -5.78
N LEU A 58 -8.17 -3.77 -5.86
CA LEU A 58 -6.82 -3.38 -5.43
C LEU A 58 -6.36 -2.05 -6.05
N GLY A 59 -6.42 -1.92 -7.38
CA GLY A 59 -5.86 -0.77 -8.09
C GLY A 59 -6.65 0.51 -7.86
N THR A 60 -7.96 0.43 -8.07
CA THR A 60 -8.88 1.56 -7.90
C THR A 60 -8.83 2.10 -6.47
N VAL A 61 -8.82 1.21 -5.47
CA VAL A 61 -8.77 1.64 -4.06
C VAL A 61 -7.40 2.20 -3.70
N LEU A 62 -6.30 1.56 -4.16
CA LEU A 62 -4.95 2.09 -3.96
C LEU A 62 -4.85 3.53 -4.48
N ARG A 63 -5.33 3.77 -5.70
CA ARG A 63 -5.36 5.11 -6.29
C ARG A 63 -6.14 6.08 -5.42
N ASN A 64 -7.40 5.76 -5.15
CA ASN A 64 -8.34 6.71 -4.58
C ASN A 64 -8.11 6.99 -3.08
N LYS A 65 -7.51 6.04 -2.35
CA LYS A 65 -7.36 6.14 -0.88
C LYS A 65 -5.94 6.40 -0.40
N ILE A 66 -4.93 6.07 -1.20
CA ILE A 66 -3.52 6.20 -0.82
C ILE A 66 -2.78 7.09 -1.81
N VAL A 67 -2.64 6.66 -3.06
CA VAL A 67 -1.75 7.34 -4.03
C VAL A 67 -2.20 8.79 -4.25
N GLU A 68 -3.46 9.02 -4.58
CA GLU A 68 -3.92 10.37 -4.87
C GLU A 68 -3.88 11.29 -3.63
N PRO A 69 -4.60 10.98 -2.51
CA PRO A 69 -4.68 11.90 -1.38
C PRO A 69 -3.44 11.94 -0.47
N LEU A 70 -2.70 10.83 -0.33
CA LEU A 70 -1.63 10.74 0.66
C LEU A 70 -0.22 10.83 0.05
N VAL A 71 -0.10 10.68 -1.27
CA VAL A 71 1.19 10.76 -1.97
C VAL A 71 1.19 11.93 -2.93
N ILE A 72 0.43 11.85 -4.03
CA ILE A 72 0.50 12.80 -5.13
C ILE A 72 0.08 14.21 -4.72
N GLN A 73 -1.06 14.35 -4.03
CA GLN A 73 -1.51 15.65 -3.56
C GLN A 73 -0.55 16.27 -2.55
N LYS A 74 0.02 15.46 -1.65
CA LYS A 74 1.04 15.93 -0.70
C LYS A 74 2.33 16.33 -1.40
N ALA A 75 2.75 15.57 -2.41
CA ALA A 75 3.96 15.85 -3.19
C ALA A 75 3.82 17.17 -3.94
N LYS A 76 2.69 17.38 -4.62
CA LYS A 76 2.36 18.64 -5.30
C LYS A 76 2.23 19.83 -4.34
N GLY A 77 1.74 19.59 -3.13
CA GLY A 77 1.62 20.59 -2.08
C GLY A 77 2.85 20.72 -1.19
N GLU A 78 4.01 20.18 -1.60
CA GLU A 78 5.29 20.26 -0.89
C GLU A 78 5.25 19.79 0.58
N SER A 79 4.30 18.92 0.92
CA SER A 79 4.09 18.35 2.27
C SER A 79 4.39 16.85 2.33
N PHE A 80 4.95 16.29 1.26
CA PHE A 80 5.42 14.90 1.20
C PHE A 80 6.90 14.84 1.57
N GLU A 81 7.21 14.96 2.86
CA GLU A 81 8.59 15.19 3.31
C GLU A 81 9.48 13.93 3.34
N ARG A 82 8.87 12.74 3.32
CA ARG A 82 9.60 11.47 3.54
C ARG A 82 9.06 10.36 2.66
N PRO A 83 9.91 9.41 2.24
CA PRO A 83 9.46 8.24 1.53
C PRO A 83 8.43 7.44 2.32
N VAL A 84 7.43 6.89 1.62
CA VAL A 84 6.41 6.02 2.24
C VAL A 84 6.50 4.60 1.70
N PHE A 85 6.28 3.64 2.59
CA PHE A 85 6.20 2.23 2.26
C PHE A 85 4.74 1.79 2.28
N VAL A 86 4.20 1.42 1.12
CA VAL A 86 2.80 1.01 0.96
C VAL A 86 2.73 -0.51 0.87
N THR A 87 2.13 -1.13 1.87
CA THR A 87 1.87 -2.57 1.88
C THR A 87 0.40 -2.86 1.56
N ILE A 88 0.17 -3.66 0.53
CA ILE A 88 -1.15 -4.12 0.09
C ILE A 88 -1.29 -5.56 0.56
N ILE A 89 -2.20 -5.79 1.51
CA ILE A 89 -2.47 -7.12 2.06
C ILE A 89 -3.75 -7.66 1.44
N THR A 90 -3.68 -8.82 0.77
CA THR A 90 -4.83 -9.43 0.08
C THR A 90 -4.75 -10.95 0.10
N ASP A 91 -5.90 -11.62 0.10
CA ASP A 91 -6.04 -13.07 -0.09
C ASP A 91 -6.58 -13.45 -1.48
N GLY A 92 -6.83 -12.45 -2.33
CA GLY A 92 -7.43 -12.62 -3.65
C GLY A 92 -6.76 -11.78 -4.73
N GLU A 93 -7.07 -12.14 -5.97
CA GLU A 93 -6.74 -11.36 -7.17
C GLU A 93 -7.76 -10.23 -7.42
N PRO A 94 -7.47 -9.26 -8.31
CA PRO A 94 -8.38 -8.18 -8.64
C PRO A 94 -9.75 -8.68 -9.10
N SER A 95 -10.83 -8.06 -8.61
CA SER A 95 -12.19 -8.32 -9.08
C SER A 95 -13.09 -7.09 -8.99
N GLY A 96 -14.00 -6.95 -9.96
CA GLY A 96 -14.86 -5.78 -10.07
C GLY A 96 -14.13 -4.50 -10.52
N GLU A 97 -12.94 -4.66 -11.11
CA GLU A 97 -12.16 -3.64 -11.80
C GLU A 97 -11.36 -4.29 -12.94
N ASP A 98 -10.71 -3.46 -13.75
CA ASP A 98 -9.75 -3.92 -14.76
C ASP A 98 -8.53 -4.59 -14.09
N ARG A 99 -8.09 -5.75 -14.60
CA ARG A 99 -7.01 -6.55 -14.00
C ARG A 99 -5.68 -5.78 -13.90
N ASP A 100 -5.44 -4.88 -14.85
CA ASP A 100 -4.23 -4.07 -14.95
C ASP A 100 -4.34 -2.75 -14.17
N GLU A 101 -5.45 -2.47 -13.48
CA GLU A 101 -5.63 -1.21 -12.75
C GLU A 101 -4.60 -1.02 -11.64
N LEU A 102 -4.22 -2.10 -10.94
CA LEU A 102 -3.16 -2.03 -9.92
C LEU A 102 -1.82 -1.68 -10.55
N LYS A 103 -1.47 -2.34 -11.66
CA LYS A 103 -0.24 -2.06 -12.42
C LYS A 103 -0.18 -0.60 -12.86
N ARG A 104 -1.25 -0.14 -13.51
CA ARG A 104 -1.36 1.25 -13.99
C ARG A 104 -1.24 2.26 -12.85
N THR A 105 -1.87 1.99 -11.71
CA THR A 105 -1.82 2.87 -10.54
C THR A 105 -0.39 3.01 -10.00
N ILE A 106 0.32 1.90 -9.79
CA ILE A 106 1.70 1.90 -9.28
C ILE A 106 2.64 2.62 -10.26
N ARG A 107 2.57 2.26 -11.55
CA ARG A 107 3.42 2.85 -12.59
C ARG A 107 3.20 4.35 -12.73
N ASN A 108 1.93 4.79 -12.75
CA ASN A 108 1.59 6.21 -12.85
C ASN A 108 2.09 6.99 -11.62
N CYS A 109 1.95 6.43 -10.42
CA CYS A 109 2.47 7.03 -9.19
C CYS A 109 4.00 7.23 -9.27
N LYS A 110 4.75 6.18 -9.63
CA LYS A 110 6.22 6.24 -9.75
C LYS A 110 6.67 7.25 -10.79
N ARG A 111 6.01 7.30 -11.96
CA ARG A 111 6.30 8.27 -13.03
C ARG A 111 6.04 9.70 -12.57
N GLU A 112 4.89 9.96 -11.95
CA GLU A 112 4.53 11.30 -11.51
C GLU A 112 5.50 11.84 -10.46
N LEU A 113 5.90 11.01 -9.49
CA LEU A 113 6.92 11.39 -8.50
C LEU A 113 8.31 11.62 -9.12
N ALA A 114 8.65 10.93 -10.20
CA ALA A 114 9.90 11.17 -10.91
C ALA A 114 9.97 12.56 -11.57
N GLU A 115 8.82 13.17 -11.85
CA GLU A 115 8.71 14.48 -12.52
C GLU A 115 8.47 15.64 -11.53
N LEU A 116 8.08 15.35 -10.29
CA LEU A 116 7.81 16.35 -9.25
C LEU A 116 9.06 16.72 -8.44
N LYS A 117 9.24 18.03 -8.21
CA LYS A 117 10.25 18.54 -7.28
C LYS A 117 9.84 18.31 -5.83
N GLY A 118 10.79 17.83 -5.03
CA GLY A 118 10.66 17.66 -3.59
C GLY A 118 11.21 18.84 -2.79
N PRO A 119 11.18 18.74 -1.44
CA PRO A 119 11.47 19.85 -0.53
C PRO A 119 12.90 20.42 -0.61
N SER A 120 13.85 19.67 -1.16
CA SER A 120 15.26 20.06 -1.28
C SER A 120 15.63 20.54 -2.69
N ASP A 121 14.67 20.98 -3.50
CA ASP A 121 14.81 21.30 -4.94
C ASP A 121 15.28 20.12 -5.82
N VAL A 122 15.34 18.92 -5.25
CA VAL A 122 15.63 17.65 -5.94
C VAL A 122 14.32 16.95 -6.27
N LEU A 123 14.24 16.28 -7.41
CA LEU A 123 13.08 15.45 -7.77
C LEU A 123 12.82 14.39 -6.70
N TYR A 124 11.56 14.12 -6.36
CA TYR A 124 11.21 13.04 -5.43
C TYR A 124 11.78 11.69 -5.89
N GLY A 125 11.72 11.44 -7.20
CA GLY A 125 12.23 10.21 -7.80
C GLY A 125 11.37 8.98 -7.48
N GLY A 126 11.68 7.86 -8.13
CA GLY A 126 10.92 6.62 -7.98
C GLY A 126 10.94 6.03 -6.56
N SER A 127 11.97 6.33 -5.77
CA SER A 127 12.15 5.80 -4.40
C SER A 127 11.37 6.56 -3.33
N ALA A 128 10.65 7.62 -3.69
CA ALA A 128 9.77 8.35 -2.79
C ALA A 128 8.57 7.50 -2.30
N VAL A 129 8.21 6.43 -3.02
CA VAL A 129 7.23 5.46 -2.58
C VAL A 129 7.72 4.08 -2.95
N GLU A 130 7.64 3.12 -2.03
CA GLU A 130 7.84 1.71 -2.36
C GLU A 130 6.58 0.89 -2.11
N PHE A 131 6.30 -0.04 -3.03
CA PHE A 131 5.09 -0.86 -3.00
C PHE A 131 5.44 -2.32 -2.70
N GLN A 132 4.71 -2.86 -1.74
CA GLN A 132 4.74 -4.28 -1.39
C GLN A 132 3.34 -4.87 -1.54
N ILE A 133 3.28 -6.09 -2.06
CA ILE A 133 2.07 -6.91 -2.04
C ILE A 133 2.33 -8.11 -1.13
N SER A 134 1.59 -8.21 -0.03
CA SER A 134 1.63 -9.32 0.89
C SER A 134 0.40 -10.20 0.68
N LEU A 135 0.63 -11.40 0.15
CA LEU A 135 -0.44 -12.38 0.03
C LEU A 135 -0.67 -13.09 1.36
N VAL A 136 -1.93 -13.18 1.79
CA VAL A 136 -2.35 -13.95 2.95
C VAL A 136 -3.32 -15.06 2.54
N GLY A 137 -3.32 -16.17 3.26
CA GLY A 137 -4.14 -17.33 2.90
C GLY A 137 -3.54 -18.16 1.75
N ASN A 138 -4.38 -19.01 1.15
CA ASN A 138 -3.91 -20.11 0.29
C ASN A 138 -4.46 -20.06 -1.15
N SER A 139 -5.08 -18.95 -1.57
CA SER A 139 -5.70 -18.82 -2.90
C SER A 139 -4.68 -18.97 -4.03
N ASP A 140 -4.89 -19.94 -4.92
CA ASP A 140 -4.03 -20.14 -6.08
C ASP A 140 -4.18 -19.04 -7.13
N ALA A 141 -5.38 -18.46 -7.26
CA ALA A 141 -5.61 -17.30 -8.10
C ALA A 141 -4.79 -16.09 -7.61
N ALA A 142 -4.76 -15.85 -6.30
CA ALA A 142 -3.94 -14.78 -5.73
C ALA A 142 -2.44 -15.02 -5.96
N LYS A 143 -1.97 -16.26 -5.81
CA LYS A 143 -0.57 -16.65 -6.09
C LYS A 143 -0.22 -16.46 -7.57
N SER A 144 -1.13 -16.84 -8.48
CA SER A 144 -0.96 -16.65 -9.93
C SER A 144 -0.85 -15.17 -10.26
N TYR A 145 -1.75 -14.36 -9.70
CA TYR A 145 -1.72 -12.91 -9.91
C TYR A 145 -0.43 -12.26 -9.39
N ALA A 146 0.05 -12.65 -8.20
CA ALA A 146 1.34 -12.13 -7.73
C ALA A 146 2.50 -12.55 -8.64
N LYS A 147 2.47 -13.76 -9.21
CA LYS A 147 3.47 -14.19 -10.18
C LYS A 147 3.39 -13.37 -11.48
N GLU A 148 2.18 -13.08 -11.96
CA GLU A 148 1.99 -12.18 -13.11
C GLU A 148 2.65 -10.81 -12.86
N LEU A 149 2.51 -10.25 -11.66
CA LEU A 149 3.17 -8.99 -11.30
C LEU A 149 4.70 -9.10 -11.16
N GLU A 150 5.20 -10.24 -10.66
CA GLU A 150 6.65 -10.53 -10.56
C GLU A 150 7.30 -10.70 -11.95
N ASP A 151 6.54 -11.21 -12.93
CA ASP A 151 7.03 -11.50 -14.29
C ASP A 151 6.75 -10.34 -15.29
N ASP A 152 5.95 -9.33 -14.92
CA ASP A 152 5.60 -8.20 -15.80
C ASP A 152 6.76 -7.18 -15.93
N GLU A 153 7.29 -7.02 -17.14
CA GLU A 153 8.44 -6.15 -17.45
C GLU A 153 8.25 -4.68 -17.04
N GLU A 154 7.02 -4.17 -17.03
CA GLU A 154 6.73 -2.77 -16.70
C GLU A 154 6.76 -2.51 -15.19
N ILE A 155 6.49 -3.52 -14.36
CA ILE A 155 6.28 -3.33 -12.91
C ILE A 155 7.11 -4.24 -11.99
N LYS A 156 7.75 -5.29 -12.50
CA LYS A 156 8.56 -6.23 -11.68
C LYS A 156 9.65 -5.56 -10.83
N HIS A 157 10.13 -4.40 -11.25
CA HIS A 157 11.14 -3.59 -10.55
C HIS A 157 10.54 -2.51 -9.64
N LEU A 158 9.21 -2.38 -9.61
CA LEU A 158 8.46 -1.37 -8.85
C LEU A 158 7.63 -1.97 -7.70
N VAL A 159 7.48 -3.30 -7.67
CA VAL A 159 6.68 -4.00 -6.67
C VAL A 159 7.46 -5.18 -6.09
N TYR A 160 7.33 -5.37 -4.79
CA TYR A 160 7.84 -6.56 -4.11
C TYR A 160 6.67 -7.44 -3.63
N CYS A 161 6.55 -8.63 -4.19
CA CYS A 161 5.54 -9.61 -3.78
C CYS A 161 6.13 -10.52 -2.70
N THR A 162 5.54 -10.51 -1.50
CA THR A 162 6.04 -11.27 -0.36
C THR A 162 5.15 -12.47 -0.06
N LYS A 163 5.78 -13.65 -0.03
CA LYS A 163 5.19 -14.93 0.39
C LYS A 163 5.82 -15.47 1.69
N GLY A 164 6.80 -14.76 2.27
CA GLY A 164 7.64 -15.20 3.41
C GLY A 164 8.32 -14.06 4.19
N MET A 165 9.51 -14.33 4.76
CA MET A 165 10.25 -13.34 5.57
C MET A 165 10.93 -12.27 4.71
N ILE A 166 11.06 -11.07 5.28
CA ILE A 166 11.83 -9.95 4.73
C ILE A 166 13.06 -9.77 5.60
N PHE A 167 14.23 -9.64 4.98
CA PHE A 167 15.48 -9.35 5.67
C PHE A 167 15.90 -7.92 5.38
N ILE A 168 16.33 -7.21 6.42
CA ILE A 168 16.91 -5.87 6.34
C ILE A 168 18.28 -6.00 7.00
N LEU A 169 19.33 -5.56 6.31
CA LEU A 169 20.70 -5.51 6.80
C LEU A 169 21.03 -4.10 7.30
#